data_AF-A0A1Q8B1V5-F1
#
_entry.id   AF-A0A1Q8B1V5-F1
#
_cell.length_a   1.000
_cell.length_b   1.000
_cell.length_c   1.000
_cell.angle_alpha   90.00
_cell.angle_beta   90.00
_cell.angle_gamma   90.00
#
_symmetry.space_group_name_H-M   'P 1'
#
loop_
_entity.id
_entity.type
_entity.pdbx_description
1 polymer ?
#
loop_
_entity_poly.entity_id
_entity_poly.type
_entity_poly.pdbx_seq_one_letter_code
_entity_poly.pdbx_strand_id
1 'polypeptide(L)'
;MVGFLLECSRGGASLAAAADTLRSFSGVEARRSTRIEYPVPLIVSGQNSLGEPFQERTSALSFNLHGCRYPSRHDFRVGTWVALQVAEIASGPKSPLVRALVRSIHAPRSPRELSQVGVELEIPANVWGISSPPEDWLRAIGGTISMSAAATAVAPAREPIPIDSAPAPAQTPPEEESVQSVPAPPPPPETPKQDTENAAAAAKPARVVITPDQLVQALREKLLQAAEKAVETALASQLDEAVRRTLSTIDDIRRTSMEQVEQFSAWQREALAHLPGEQNLKVFDARLAEAQSRSEEQLALFRGRAEEMAQRLEKIASEARRDLAETRKLVERITREFEPQIRARLDESVARAADEFDAAAARVSDRQLVRLMEDAQMTTRELSSQLEARAAEARSHLLGGANDTLDEFRRQLNVHAELAISEVNQRATSSLASLDAENRTACEARRRSLEQDVARAAEQSTDQFRTAIKAFLYSCLVAAVSAVDEHAKSTLDGLVTAPGKAPENINLPAASPEQGGGESNG
;
A
#
# COMPACT_ATOMS: atom_id res chain seq x y z
N MET A 1 2.00 -14.79 -60.33
CA MET A 1 3.33 -15.39 -60.09
C MET A 1 3.63 -15.18 -58.62
N VAL A 2 3.50 -16.23 -57.78
CA VAL A 2 3.91 -16.36 -56.35
C VAL A 2 3.44 -15.25 -55.38
N GLY A 3 2.65 -15.46 -54.32
CA GLY A 3 2.57 -16.59 -53.36
C GLY A 3 3.26 -16.17 -52.04
N PHE A 4 2.74 -16.35 -50.83
CA PHE A 4 1.69 -17.25 -50.33
C PHE A 4 1.00 -16.69 -49.05
N LEU A 5 -0.06 -17.38 -48.59
CA LEU A 5 -0.80 -17.18 -47.34
C LEU A 5 -0.14 -17.94 -46.15
N LEU A 6 -0.82 -17.96 -44.97
CA LEU A 6 -0.51 -18.69 -43.71
C LEU A 6 0.51 -18.02 -42.74
N GLU A 7 0.40 -18.10 -41.41
CA GLU A 7 -0.65 -18.62 -40.51
C GLU A 7 -0.52 -18.03 -39.08
N CYS A 8 -1.53 -18.24 -38.22
CA CYS A 8 -1.44 -17.94 -36.78
C CYS A 8 -0.57 -18.97 -36.04
N SER A 9 0.26 -18.53 -35.08
CA SER A 9 0.67 -19.40 -33.96
C SER A 9 0.91 -18.63 -32.66
N ARG A 10 0.62 -19.30 -31.54
CA ARG A 10 0.77 -18.82 -30.16
C ARG A 10 2.19 -19.06 -29.65
N GLY A 11 2.58 -18.26 -28.66
CA GLY A 11 3.51 -18.68 -27.61
C GLY A 11 4.98 -18.31 -27.83
N GLY A 12 5.55 -17.59 -26.87
CA GLY A 12 6.96 -17.18 -26.92
C GLY A 12 7.27 -15.94 -26.07
N ALA A 13 6.81 -15.89 -24.82
CA ALA A 13 7.30 -14.88 -23.88
C ALA A 13 8.81 -15.10 -23.69
N SER A 14 9.63 -14.15 -24.16
CA SER A 14 11.08 -14.31 -24.16
C SER A 14 11.65 -14.33 -22.74
N LEU A 15 12.06 -15.52 -22.28
CA LEU A 15 12.69 -15.73 -20.98
C LEU A 15 14.00 -14.94 -20.78
N ALA A 16 14.55 -14.32 -21.83
CA ALA A 16 15.76 -13.52 -21.75
C ALA A 16 15.58 -12.21 -20.93
N ALA A 17 14.39 -11.60 -20.94
CA ALA A 17 14.15 -10.34 -20.22
C ALA A 17 14.12 -10.49 -18.69
N ALA A 18 13.79 -11.69 -18.18
CA ALA A 18 13.79 -11.99 -16.74
C ALA A 18 15.20 -12.26 -16.19
N ALA A 19 16.16 -12.66 -17.04
CA ALA A 19 17.52 -12.96 -16.63
C ALA A 19 18.31 -11.71 -16.18
N ASP A 20 18.05 -10.55 -16.81
CA ASP A 20 18.68 -9.29 -16.40
C ASP A 20 18.08 -8.72 -15.10
N THR A 21 16.85 -9.08 -14.73
CA THR A 21 16.27 -8.70 -13.43
C THR A 21 16.96 -9.45 -12.28
N LEU A 22 17.38 -10.70 -12.51
CA LEU A 22 18.09 -11.54 -11.53
C LEU A 22 19.57 -11.16 -11.36
N ARG A 23 20.19 -10.47 -12.33
CA ARG A 23 21.56 -9.91 -12.18
C ARG A 23 21.64 -8.75 -11.19
N SER A 24 20.54 -8.14 -10.77
CA SER A 24 20.56 -7.02 -9.81
C SER A 24 20.91 -7.42 -8.37
N PHE A 25 21.00 -8.72 -8.06
CA PHE A 25 21.28 -9.23 -6.71
C PHE A 25 22.68 -9.86 -6.53
N SER A 26 23.49 -9.97 -7.58
CA SER A 26 24.84 -10.60 -7.53
C SER A 26 25.92 -9.72 -6.89
N GLY A 27 25.59 -9.04 -5.81
CA GLY A 27 26.48 -8.11 -5.11
C GLY A 27 26.23 -8.01 -3.62
N VAL A 28 25.54 -8.98 -3.00
CA VAL A 28 25.37 -9.06 -1.54
C VAL A 28 26.69 -9.50 -0.88
N GLU A 29 27.35 -10.54 -1.39
CA GLU A 29 28.65 -11.08 -0.92
C GLU A 29 29.83 -10.09 -0.87
N ALA A 30 29.78 -8.97 -1.61
CA ALA A 30 30.93 -8.06 -1.77
C ALA A 30 30.85 -6.78 -0.92
N ARG A 31 29.82 -6.64 -0.05
CA ARG A 31 29.55 -5.40 0.69
C ARG A 31 30.16 -5.43 2.08
N ARG A 32 30.89 -4.36 2.43
CA ARG A 32 31.53 -4.18 3.75
C ARG A 32 30.54 -3.85 4.89
N SER A 33 29.32 -3.43 4.55
CA SER A 33 28.24 -3.21 5.51
C SER A 33 26.85 -3.24 4.86
N THR A 34 25.86 -3.64 5.66
CA THR A 34 24.43 -3.69 5.37
C THR A 34 23.94 -2.34 4.84
N ARG A 35 23.10 -2.37 3.82
CA ARG A 35 22.52 -1.16 3.20
C ARG A 35 21.03 -1.06 3.54
N ILE A 36 20.63 0.09 4.04
CA ILE A 36 19.24 0.43 4.35
C ILE A 36 18.65 1.19 3.18
N GLU A 37 17.45 0.80 2.75
CA GLU A 37 16.68 1.48 1.69
C GLU A 37 15.59 2.32 2.34
N TYR A 38 15.94 3.57 2.69
CA TYR A 38 15.05 4.51 3.35
C TYR A 38 15.34 5.95 2.86
N PRO A 39 14.33 6.78 2.60
CA PRO A 39 14.52 8.14 2.13
C PRO A 39 15.03 9.07 3.25
N VAL A 40 16.31 9.46 3.19
CA VAL A 40 16.90 10.48 4.08
C VAL A 40 17.10 11.78 3.30
N PRO A 41 16.48 12.91 3.71
CA PRO A 41 16.69 14.22 3.08
C PRO A 41 18.14 14.69 3.22
N LEU A 42 18.76 15.10 2.11
CA LEU A 42 20.14 15.56 2.02
C LEU A 42 20.24 16.91 1.30
N ILE A 43 21.23 17.70 1.71
CA ILE A 43 21.79 18.80 0.94
C ILE A 43 23.15 18.32 0.42
N VAL A 44 23.33 18.35 -0.90
CA VAL A 44 24.58 18.02 -1.58
C VAL A 44 25.15 19.33 -2.12
N SER A 45 26.43 19.61 -1.86
CA SER A 45 27.15 20.71 -2.49
C SER A 45 28.47 20.24 -3.07
N GLY A 46 28.93 20.90 -4.13
CA GLY A 46 30.14 20.52 -4.85
C GLY A 46 30.32 21.34 -6.11
N GLN A 47 31.14 20.83 -7.03
CA GLN A 47 31.31 21.37 -8.38
C GLN A 47 30.75 20.39 -9.41
N ASN A 48 30.06 20.90 -10.42
CA ASN A 48 29.59 20.09 -11.55
C ASN A 48 30.74 19.74 -12.51
N SER A 49 30.44 18.98 -13.57
CA SER A 49 31.40 18.57 -14.61
C SER A 49 32.05 19.73 -15.39
N LEU A 50 31.50 20.95 -15.28
CA LEU A 50 31.96 22.21 -15.86
C LEU A 50 32.74 23.09 -14.86
N GLY A 51 32.82 22.70 -13.58
CA GLY A 51 33.52 23.43 -12.51
C GLY A 51 32.67 24.45 -11.76
N GLU A 52 31.38 24.59 -12.09
CA GLU A 52 30.47 25.53 -11.43
C GLU A 52 30.06 25.01 -10.04
N PRO A 53 30.06 25.85 -8.99
CA PRO A 53 29.59 25.45 -7.68
C PRO A 53 28.07 25.29 -7.68
N PHE A 54 27.58 24.16 -7.15
CA PHE A 54 26.16 23.88 -7.02
C PHE A 54 25.77 23.50 -5.58
N GLN A 55 24.48 23.66 -5.26
CA GLN A 55 23.86 23.12 -4.06
C GLN A 55 22.49 22.55 -4.40
N GLU A 56 22.29 21.26 -4.15
CA GLU A 56 21.07 20.53 -4.49
C GLU A 56 20.44 19.92 -3.23
N ARG A 57 19.11 20.03 -3.11
CA ARG A 57 18.33 19.31 -2.11
C ARG A 57 17.75 18.05 -2.75
N THR A 58 18.08 16.89 -2.19
CA THR A 58 17.70 15.56 -2.70
C THR A 58 17.41 14.61 -1.53
N SER A 59 17.10 13.35 -1.81
CA SER A 59 16.97 12.31 -0.78
C SER A 59 17.84 11.11 -1.14
N ALA A 60 18.62 10.61 -0.18
CA ALA A 60 19.28 9.31 -0.34
C ALA A 60 18.21 8.21 -0.46
N LEU A 61 18.33 7.38 -1.49
CA LEU A 61 17.44 6.23 -1.74
C LEU A 61 17.91 4.98 -0.99
N SER A 62 19.22 4.85 -0.81
CA SER A 62 19.82 3.69 -0.13
C SER A 62 21.19 4.06 0.41
N PHE A 63 21.49 3.72 1.67
CA PHE A 63 22.72 4.13 2.35
C PHE A 63 23.26 3.08 3.33
N ASN A 64 24.55 3.17 3.64
CA ASN A 64 25.24 2.35 4.63
C ASN A 64 26.27 3.18 5.41
N LEU A 65 27.05 2.54 6.29
CA LEU A 65 28.09 3.22 7.08
C LEU A 65 29.14 3.95 6.22
N HIS A 66 29.38 3.48 4.99
CA HIS A 66 30.41 4.01 4.11
C HIS A 66 29.89 5.00 3.07
N GLY A 67 28.59 5.24 2.92
CA GLY A 67 28.10 6.04 1.79
C GLY A 67 26.62 5.89 1.47
N CYS A 68 26.19 6.55 0.41
CA CYS A 68 24.80 6.51 -0.04
C CYS A 68 24.67 6.58 -1.57
N ARG A 69 23.43 6.38 -2.03
CA ARG A 69 23.00 6.62 -3.40
C ARG A 69 21.85 7.61 -3.39
N TYR A 70 21.95 8.69 -4.16
CA TYR A 70 20.92 9.71 -4.32
C TYR A 70 20.69 10.04 -5.81
N PRO A 71 19.49 10.48 -6.21
CA PRO A 71 19.23 11.02 -7.52
C PRO A 71 19.71 12.47 -7.60
N SER A 72 20.25 12.88 -8.74
CA SER A 72 20.69 14.27 -8.98
C SER A 72 20.44 14.70 -10.42
N ARG A 73 20.23 16.01 -10.59
CA ARG A 73 20.15 16.70 -11.89
C ARG A 73 21.51 17.16 -12.43
N HIS A 74 22.57 17.12 -11.63
CA HIS A 74 23.89 17.63 -11.99
C HIS A 74 24.77 16.52 -12.59
N ASP A 75 25.60 16.90 -13.56
CA ASP A 75 26.60 16.00 -14.12
C ASP A 75 27.85 15.97 -13.23
N PHE A 76 28.22 14.76 -12.78
CA PHE A 76 29.41 14.50 -11.98
C PHE A 76 30.48 13.81 -12.82
N ARG A 77 31.72 13.84 -12.33
CA ARG A 77 32.77 12.90 -12.76
C ARG A 77 33.03 11.91 -11.61
N VAL A 78 33.30 10.65 -11.95
CA VAL A 78 33.75 9.67 -10.96
C VAL A 78 35.12 10.12 -10.44
N GLY A 79 35.29 10.15 -9.12
CA GLY A 79 36.45 10.74 -8.44
C GLY A 79 36.31 12.21 -8.04
N THR A 80 35.17 12.87 -8.32
CA THR A 80 34.89 14.22 -7.79
C THR A 80 34.49 14.16 -6.31
N TRP A 81 34.98 15.12 -5.52
CA TRP A 81 34.56 15.33 -4.13
C TRP A 81 33.28 16.15 -4.05
N VAL A 82 32.34 15.70 -3.20
CA VAL A 82 31.11 16.40 -2.84
C VAL A 82 31.02 16.50 -1.32
N ALA A 83 30.27 17.48 -0.83
CA ALA A 83 29.93 17.62 0.58
C ALA A 83 28.44 17.25 0.77
N LEU A 84 28.17 16.43 1.78
CA LEU A 84 26.84 15.95 2.16
C LEU A 84 26.48 16.52 3.53
N GLN A 85 25.25 17.00 3.66
CA GLN A 85 24.65 17.38 4.93
C GLN A 85 23.25 16.78 5.01
N VAL A 86 22.90 16.12 6.12
CA VAL A 86 21.52 15.68 6.35
C VAL A 86 20.64 16.90 6.62
N ALA A 87 19.52 17.00 5.90
CA ALA A 87 18.54 18.06 6.10
C ALA A 87 17.58 17.64 7.21
N GLU A 88 17.86 18.11 8.43
CA GLU A 88 17.05 17.81 9.61
C GLU A 88 15.63 18.39 9.48
N ILE A 89 14.63 17.58 9.83
CA ILE A 89 13.20 17.89 9.58
C ILE A 89 12.60 18.81 10.66
N ALA A 90 13.20 18.89 11.85
CA ALA A 90 12.78 19.79 12.92
C ALA A 90 13.91 20.17 13.88
N SER A 91 14.27 21.47 13.91
CA SER A 91 14.92 22.22 15.00
C SER A 91 15.90 21.46 15.94
N GLY A 92 16.96 20.85 15.39
CA GLY A 92 18.12 20.36 16.14
C GLY A 92 19.42 21.10 15.79
N PRO A 93 20.56 20.68 16.36
CA PRO A 93 21.87 21.19 15.97
C PRO A 93 22.23 20.71 14.56
N LYS A 94 22.53 21.65 13.66
CA LYS A 94 22.86 21.40 12.24
C LYS A 94 23.75 20.17 12.06
N SER A 95 23.24 19.15 11.37
CA SER A 95 23.98 17.92 11.08
C SER A 95 25.32 18.24 10.39
N PRO A 96 26.41 17.50 10.73
CA PRO A 96 27.74 17.83 10.24
C PRO A 96 27.82 17.74 8.71
N LEU A 97 28.61 18.64 8.12
CA LEU A 97 28.94 18.60 6.71
C LEU A 97 30.06 17.58 6.49
N VAL A 98 29.79 16.50 5.77
CA VAL A 98 30.71 15.37 5.59
C VAL A 98 31.14 15.25 4.14
N ARG A 99 32.44 15.05 3.91
CA ARG A 99 33.03 14.87 2.58
C ARG A 99 32.79 13.46 2.07
N ALA A 100 32.44 13.35 0.79
CA ALA A 100 32.22 12.09 0.10
C ALA A 100 32.77 12.15 -1.34
N LEU A 101 33.19 11.00 -1.85
CA LEU A 101 33.77 10.83 -3.17
C LEU A 101 32.75 10.14 -4.09
N VAL A 102 32.52 10.69 -5.29
CA VAL A 102 31.66 10.05 -6.31
C VAL A 102 32.34 8.78 -6.83
N ARG A 103 31.74 7.61 -6.57
CA ARG A 103 32.27 6.30 -6.98
C ARG A 103 31.56 5.69 -8.18
N SER A 104 30.28 5.99 -8.35
CA SER A 104 29.48 5.47 -9.46
C SER A 104 28.42 6.47 -9.88
N ILE A 105 28.12 6.51 -11.18
CA ILE A 105 27.06 7.33 -11.75
C ILE A 105 26.29 6.40 -12.68
N HIS A 106 25.00 6.24 -12.44
CA HIS A 106 24.12 5.47 -13.30
C HIS A 106 23.28 6.46 -14.10
N ALA A 107 23.46 6.45 -15.42
CA ALA A 107 22.66 7.25 -16.33
C ALA A 107 21.16 6.89 -16.18
N PRO A 108 20.25 7.87 -16.34
CA PRO A 108 18.82 7.63 -16.23
C PRO A 108 18.35 6.68 -17.35
N ARG A 109 17.44 5.75 -17.04
CA ARG A 109 16.95 4.77 -18.04
C ARG A 109 15.89 5.36 -18.97
N SER A 110 15.28 6.47 -18.56
CA SER A 110 14.34 7.25 -19.35
C SER A 110 14.64 8.75 -19.19
N PRO A 111 14.30 9.60 -20.17
CA PRO A 111 14.55 11.06 -20.08
C PRO A 111 13.70 11.78 -19.00
N ARG A 112 12.92 11.03 -18.20
CA ARG A 112 12.16 11.54 -17.04
C ARG A 112 12.82 11.19 -15.70
N GLU A 113 13.82 10.32 -15.70
CA GLU A 113 14.57 9.91 -14.51
C GLU A 113 15.79 10.82 -14.27
N LEU A 114 16.26 10.84 -13.02
CA LEU A 114 17.49 11.52 -12.62
C LEU A 114 18.66 10.54 -12.55
N SER A 115 19.87 11.03 -12.81
CA SER A 115 21.10 10.25 -12.66
C SER A 115 21.26 9.75 -11.22
N GLN A 116 21.47 8.45 -11.02
CA GLN A 116 21.70 7.89 -9.68
C GLN A 116 23.19 7.91 -9.34
N VAL A 117 23.58 8.81 -8.44
CA VAL A 117 24.96 9.01 -8.00
C VAL A 117 25.20 8.19 -6.74
N GLY A 118 26.19 7.32 -6.77
CA GLY A 118 26.68 6.55 -5.62
C GLY A 118 27.98 7.15 -5.09
N VAL A 119 27.98 7.55 -3.82
CA VAL A 119 29.08 8.22 -3.13
C VAL A 119 29.60 7.40 -1.95
N GLU A 120 30.89 7.52 -1.66
CA GLU A 120 31.57 6.92 -0.51
C GLU A 120 32.08 8.04 0.42
N LEU A 121 31.75 7.99 1.71
CA LEU A 121 32.22 8.95 2.73
C LEU A 121 33.73 8.82 2.92
N GLU A 122 34.41 9.96 3.15
CA GLU A 122 35.83 10.00 3.48
C GLU A 122 36.14 9.28 4.80
N ILE A 123 35.25 9.43 5.78
CA ILE A 123 35.30 8.77 7.08
C ILE A 123 33.96 8.02 7.27
N PRO A 124 33.98 6.68 7.41
CA PRO A 124 32.76 5.90 7.67
C PRO A 124 32.12 6.31 9.00
N ALA A 125 30.86 6.75 8.96
CA ALA A 125 30.16 7.29 10.14
C ALA A 125 28.64 7.18 9.98
N ASN A 126 27.93 7.06 11.11
CA ASN A 126 26.46 7.09 11.14
C ASN A 126 25.94 8.54 11.01
N VAL A 127 26.22 9.17 9.87
CA VAL A 127 25.78 10.55 9.57
C VAL A 127 24.27 10.67 9.37
N TRP A 128 23.60 9.53 9.20
CA TRP A 128 22.19 9.40 8.80
C TRP A 128 21.18 9.57 9.96
N GLY A 129 21.65 9.69 11.19
CA GLY A 129 20.79 9.88 12.37
C GLY A 129 20.01 8.63 12.81
N ILE A 130 20.45 7.42 12.43
CA ILE A 130 19.77 6.19 12.85
C ILE A 130 20.12 5.86 14.31
N SER A 131 19.11 5.84 15.18
CA SER A 131 19.24 5.48 16.60
C SER A 131 19.53 3.99 16.84
N SER A 132 19.11 3.11 15.94
CA SER A 132 19.30 1.65 16.01
C SER A 132 19.98 1.10 14.74
N PRO A 133 21.30 1.31 14.57
CA PRO A 133 22.02 0.87 13.38
C PRO A 133 22.19 -0.67 13.34
N PRO A 134 22.35 -1.28 12.15
CA PRO A 134 22.69 -2.69 11.98
C PRO A 134 23.94 -3.12 12.76
N GLU A 135 23.97 -4.36 13.24
CA GLU A 135 25.08 -4.86 14.06
C GLU A 135 26.46 -4.75 13.38
N ASP A 136 26.52 -4.95 12.06
CA ASP A 136 27.76 -4.83 11.30
C ASP A 136 28.28 -3.39 11.24
N TRP A 137 27.41 -2.38 11.34
CA TRP A 137 27.84 -0.98 11.48
C TRP A 137 28.43 -0.75 12.87
N LEU A 138 27.81 -1.29 13.93
CA LEU A 138 28.32 -1.21 15.29
C LEU A 138 29.69 -1.87 15.43
N ARG A 139 29.91 -3.02 14.79
CA ARG A 139 31.23 -3.70 14.74
C ARG A 139 32.26 -2.88 13.97
N ALA A 140 31.89 -2.28 12.83
CA ALA A 140 32.80 -1.48 12.02
C ALA A 140 33.17 -0.12 12.67
N ILE A 141 32.24 0.50 13.42
CA ILE A 141 32.53 1.68 14.24
C ILE A 141 33.38 1.28 15.46
N GLY A 142 32.98 0.22 16.18
CA GLY A 142 33.65 -0.27 17.39
C GLY A 142 35.07 -0.82 17.16
N GLY A 143 35.39 -1.23 15.92
CA GLY A 143 36.74 -1.63 15.52
C GLY A 143 37.73 -0.47 15.35
N THR A 144 37.25 0.78 15.31
CA THR A 144 38.08 1.97 15.10
C THR A 144 37.60 3.16 15.93
N ILE A 145 38.07 3.19 17.18
CA ILE A 145 38.08 4.32 18.12
C ILE A 145 36.71 4.78 18.67
N SER A 146 36.49 4.36 19.93
CA SER A 146 35.75 5.01 21.02
C SER A 146 34.96 6.30 20.74
N MET A 147 33.65 6.26 21.02
CA MET A 147 32.84 7.48 21.22
C MET A 147 33.14 8.13 22.59
N SER A 148 34.05 9.10 22.63
CA SER A 148 33.94 10.33 23.43
C SER A 148 35.25 11.13 23.35
N ALA A 149 35.25 12.20 22.55
CA ALA A 149 36.29 13.23 22.57
C ALA A 149 35.71 14.55 22.03
N ALA A 150 34.86 15.18 22.83
CA ALA A 150 34.72 16.63 22.73
C ALA A 150 35.99 17.28 23.32
N ALA A 151 36.31 18.48 22.81
CA ALA A 151 37.46 19.33 23.17
C ALA A 151 38.83 19.02 22.52
N THR A 152 39.49 20.12 22.16
CA THR A 152 40.92 20.25 21.78
C THR A 152 41.32 19.83 20.36
N ALA A 153 41.12 20.75 19.42
CA ALA A 153 41.94 20.84 18.21
C ALA A 153 42.79 22.13 18.29
N VAL A 154 43.98 22.01 18.88
CA VAL A 154 45.02 23.05 18.85
C VAL A 154 45.56 23.15 17.43
N ALA A 155 45.67 24.37 16.89
CA ALA A 155 46.32 24.62 15.61
C ALA A 155 47.85 24.48 15.75
N PRO A 156 48.54 23.72 14.88
CA PRO A 156 49.99 23.72 14.85
C PRO A 156 50.50 24.99 14.16
N ALA A 157 51.19 25.84 14.92
CA ALA A 157 51.88 27.01 14.38
C ALA A 157 53.06 26.59 13.50
N ARG A 158 53.33 27.35 12.43
CA ARG A 158 54.60 27.28 11.69
C ARG A 158 55.65 28.13 12.41
N GLU A 159 56.82 27.55 12.66
CA GLU A 159 58.00 28.30 13.09
C GLU A 159 58.56 29.18 11.96
N PRO A 160 59.02 30.41 12.26
CA PRO A 160 59.88 31.20 11.40
C PRO A 160 61.37 30.99 11.72
N ILE A 161 62.25 31.21 10.74
CA ILE A 161 63.71 31.30 10.92
C ILE A 161 64.20 32.67 10.41
N PRO A 162 65.18 33.33 11.05
CA PRO A 162 65.29 34.79 11.06
C PRO A 162 66.42 35.36 10.19
N ILE A 163 66.39 36.67 9.95
CA ILE A 163 67.57 37.49 9.64
C ILE A 163 67.57 38.72 10.56
N ASP A 164 68.77 39.09 10.98
CA ASP A 164 69.13 39.94 12.12
C ASP A 164 69.28 41.44 11.76
N SER A 165 69.59 42.27 12.77
CA SER A 165 70.07 43.67 12.77
C SER A 165 69.02 44.76 13.04
N ALA A 166 68.91 45.11 14.33
CA ALA A 166 68.48 46.43 14.80
C ALA A 166 69.61 47.49 14.62
N PRO A 167 69.43 48.80 14.93
CA PRO A 167 69.27 49.24 16.33
C PRO A 167 68.23 50.36 16.58
N ALA A 168 67.77 50.44 17.83
CA ALA A 168 67.10 51.62 18.41
C ALA A 168 68.13 52.70 18.82
N PRO A 169 67.69 53.93 19.16
CA PRO A 169 67.29 54.28 20.54
C PRO A 169 65.99 55.14 20.54
N ALA A 170 65.30 55.59 21.60
CA ALA A 170 65.33 55.54 23.08
C ALA A 170 63.89 55.95 23.55
N GLN A 171 63.41 55.90 24.81
CA GLN A 171 63.94 55.58 26.15
C GLN A 171 62.77 55.17 27.09
N THR A 172 63.05 54.88 28.36
CA THR A 172 62.10 54.65 29.49
C THR A 172 62.68 55.33 30.76
N PRO A 173 62.08 55.26 31.97
CA PRO A 173 60.71 55.52 32.47
C PRO A 173 60.82 56.62 33.61
N PRO A 174 60.20 56.62 34.83
CA PRO A 174 59.00 55.94 35.43
C PRO A 174 58.08 56.87 36.30
N GLU A 175 57.19 56.25 37.12
CA GLU A 175 56.58 56.76 38.39
C GLU A 175 55.51 57.90 38.29
N GLU A 176 54.46 58.01 39.13
CA GLU A 176 53.96 57.20 40.27
C GLU A 176 52.43 57.40 40.53
N GLU A 177 51.92 56.87 41.65
CA GLU A 177 50.51 56.73 42.06
C GLU A 177 49.60 57.98 42.12
N SER A 178 48.28 57.80 41.94
CA SER A 178 47.27 58.22 42.94
C SER A 178 45.89 57.57 42.72
N VAL A 179 45.07 57.52 43.77
CA VAL A 179 43.84 56.70 43.90
C VAL A 179 42.58 57.57 43.92
N GLN A 180 41.55 57.29 43.10
CA GLN A 180 40.14 57.51 43.52
C GLN A 180 39.02 56.82 42.67
N SER A 181 38.44 55.77 43.27
CA SER A 181 37.01 55.37 43.36
C SER A 181 35.94 55.61 42.24
N VAL A 182 35.32 54.50 41.78
CA VAL A 182 33.85 54.15 41.82
C VAL A 182 32.82 55.03 41.02
N PRO A 183 31.73 54.47 40.40
CA PRO A 183 31.50 53.23 39.62
C PRO A 183 30.76 53.50 38.26
N ALA A 184 30.20 52.46 37.61
CA ALA A 184 29.30 52.56 36.44
C ALA A 184 27.81 52.29 36.84
N PRO A 185 26.84 52.17 35.89
CA PRO A 185 26.20 53.22 35.08
C PRO A 185 24.64 53.24 35.26
N PRO A 186 23.88 54.10 34.54
CA PRO A 186 22.44 53.88 34.32
C PRO A 186 21.98 53.88 32.83
N PRO A 187 20.78 53.33 32.52
CA PRO A 187 20.33 53.01 31.15
C PRO A 187 19.32 54.01 30.53
N PRO A 188 18.99 53.89 29.23
CA PRO A 188 17.82 54.54 28.61
C PRO A 188 16.49 53.80 28.93
N PRO A 189 15.32 54.47 28.81
CA PRO A 189 14.09 54.10 29.52
C PRO A 189 13.10 53.17 28.80
N GLU A 190 12.08 52.76 29.56
CA GLU A 190 11.12 51.69 29.29
C GLU A 190 9.96 52.04 28.33
N THR A 191 9.33 50.98 27.82
CA THR A 191 8.04 50.92 27.12
C THR A 191 6.83 51.29 28.00
N PRO A 192 5.74 51.85 27.42
CA PRO A 192 4.40 51.76 28.03
C PRO A 192 3.84 50.33 27.91
N LYS A 193 3.18 49.85 28.97
CA LYS A 193 2.51 48.54 29.02
C LYS A 193 1.05 48.63 28.56
N GLN A 194 0.54 47.54 27.98
CA GLN A 194 -0.88 47.19 28.05
C GLN A 194 -1.03 45.69 28.31
N ASP A 195 -1.69 45.35 29.41
CA ASP A 195 -2.12 43.99 29.73
C ASP A 195 -3.54 43.75 29.20
N THR A 196 -3.82 42.59 28.60
CA THR A 196 -5.10 41.87 28.78
C THR A 196 -5.02 40.42 28.30
N GLU A 197 -5.79 39.54 28.93
CA GLU A 197 -5.70 38.09 28.82
C GLU A 197 -6.48 37.47 27.64
N ASN A 198 -6.21 36.17 27.41
CA ASN A 198 -7.10 35.16 26.81
C ASN A 198 -7.55 35.31 25.34
N ALA A 199 -6.96 34.47 24.48
CA ALA A 199 -7.74 33.47 23.72
C ALA A 199 -6.83 32.37 23.13
N ALA A 200 -7.04 31.12 23.52
CA ALA A 200 -6.50 29.98 22.78
C ALA A 200 -7.40 29.70 21.55
N ALA A 201 -6.89 29.94 20.34
CA ALA A 201 -7.53 29.52 19.10
C ALA A 201 -6.48 29.14 18.05
N ALA A 202 -6.69 28.01 17.37
CA ALA A 202 -5.67 27.38 16.52
C ALA A 202 -5.31 28.20 15.27
N ALA A 203 -4.11 28.78 15.27
CA ALA A 203 -3.51 29.39 14.08
C ALA A 203 -3.02 28.30 13.11
N LYS A 204 -3.83 27.96 12.10
CA LYS A 204 -3.41 27.18 10.93
C LYS A 204 -2.25 27.92 10.24
N PRO A 205 -1.16 27.24 9.85
CA PRO A 205 -0.10 27.90 9.06
C PRO A 205 -0.68 28.27 7.68
N ALA A 206 -0.89 29.57 7.46
CA ALA A 206 -1.27 30.09 6.16
C ALA A 206 -0.14 29.77 5.17
N ARG A 207 -0.42 28.91 4.18
CA ARG A 207 0.49 28.70 3.05
C ARG A 207 0.61 30.02 2.31
N VAL A 208 1.79 30.64 2.38
CA VAL A 208 2.16 31.76 1.52
C VAL A 208 2.18 31.23 0.09
N VAL A 209 1.10 31.49 -0.65
CA VAL A 209 1.05 31.27 -2.09
C VAL A 209 1.89 32.37 -2.72
N ILE A 210 3.17 32.07 -2.96
CA ILE A 210 4.03 32.91 -3.79
C ILE A 210 3.46 32.80 -5.21
N THR A 211 2.72 33.83 -5.64
CA THR A 211 2.20 33.87 -7.01
C THR A 211 3.37 34.03 -7.99
N PRO A 212 3.27 33.49 -9.21
CA PRO A 212 4.32 33.68 -10.23
C PRO A 212 4.59 35.17 -10.49
N ASP A 213 3.56 36.01 -10.42
CA ASP A 213 3.68 37.47 -10.52
C ASP A 213 4.56 38.08 -9.43
N GLN A 214 4.42 37.67 -8.17
CA GLN A 214 5.28 38.15 -7.08
C GLN A 214 6.75 37.82 -7.30
N LEU A 215 7.04 36.62 -7.83
CA LEU A 215 8.42 36.20 -8.12
C LEU A 215 9.00 36.97 -9.33
N VAL A 216 8.22 37.15 -10.40
CA VAL A 216 8.63 37.92 -11.59
C VAL A 216 8.82 39.40 -11.23
N GLN A 217 7.94 39.98 -10.40
CA GLN A 217 8.03 41.37 -9.95
C GLN A 217 9.27 41.57 -9.06
N ALA A 218 9.52 40.68 -8.10
CA ALA A 218 10.72 40.74 -7.25
C ALA A 218 12.03 40.54 -8.03
N LEU A 219 12.04 39.69 -9.07
CA LEU A 219 13.20 39.54 -9.96
C LEU A 219 13.42 40.79 -10.83
N ARG A 220 12.36 41.37 -11.42
CA ARG A 220 12.45 42.62 -12.18
C ARG A 220 12.97 43.77 -11.32
N GLU A 221 12.45 43.92 -10.11
CA GLU A 221 12.89 44.95 -9.16
C GLU A 221 14.38 44.81 -8.80
N LYS A 222 14.84 43.59 -8.48
CA LYS A 222 16.26 43.34 -8.19
C LYS A 222 17.19 43.53 -9.40
N LEU A 223 16.74 43.17 -10.60
CA LEU A 223 17.53 43.39 -11.83
C LEU A 223 17.60 44.87 -12.21
N LEU A 224 16.52 45.63 -12.02
CA LEU A 224 16.52 47.08 -12.22
C LEU A 224 17.45 47.78 -11.22
N GLN A 225 17.35 47.46 -9.91
CA GLN A 225 18.25 48.00 -8.88
C GLN A 225 19.73 47.64 -9.14
N ALA A 226 20.01 46.43 -9.62
CA ALA A 226 21.38 46.02 -9.96
C ALA A 226 21.92 46.77 -11.20
N ALA A 227 21.08 46.98 -12.23
CA ALA A 227 21.45 47.72 -13.43
C ALA A 227 21.65 49.21 -13.16
N GLU A 228 20.75 49.84 -12.40
CA GLU A 228 20.82 51.25 -12.00
C GLU A 228 22.12 51.51 -11.21
N LYS A 229 22.39 50.69 -10.18
CA LYS A 229 23.63 50.78 -9.40
C LYS A 229 24.91 50.53 -10.22
N ALA A 230 24.86 49.67 -11.23
CA ALA A 230 25.98 49.45 -12.15
C ALA A 230 26.22 50.66 -13.08
N VAL A 231 25.16 51.32 -13.54
CA VAL A 231 25.27 52.55 -14.36
C VAL A 231 25.76 53.73 -13.52
N GLU A 232 25.24 53.91 -12.30
CA GLU A 232 25.71 54.94 -11.38
C GLU A 232 27.21 54.79 -11.05
N THR A 233 27.65 53.58 -10.72
CA THR A 233 29.07 53.34 -10.40
C THR A 233 29.98 53.50 -11.62
N ALA A 234 29.56 53.07 -12.80
CA ALA A 234 30.31 53.31 -14.04
C ALA A 234 30.42 54.81 -14.35
N LEU A 235 29.32 55.57 -14.27
CA LEU A 235 29.27 57.00 -14.54
C LEU A 235 30.14 57.80 -13.55
N ALA A 236 30.04 57.48 -12.25
CA ALA A 236 30.88 58.08 -11.22
C ALA A 236 32.38 57.83 -11.50
N SER A 237 32.76 56.59 -11.84
CA SER A 237 34.16 56.26 -12.11
C SER A 237 34.74 56.97 -13.33
N GLN A 238 33.95 57.16 -14.41
CA GLN A 238 34.39 57.92 -15.58
C GLN A 238 34.50 59.42 -15.29
N LEU A 239 33.57 59.96 -14.50
CA LEU A 239 33.57 61.38 -14.14
C LEU A 239 34.73 61.73 -13.20
N ASP A 240 34.98 60.92 -12.18
CA ASP A 240 36.13 61.08 -11.27
C ASP A 240 37.48 61.02 -12.02
N GLU A 241 37.61 60.09 -12.96
CA GLU A 241 38.84 59.95 -13.74
C GLU A 241 39.03 61.08 -14.76
N ALA A 242 37.94 61.59 -15.35
CA ALA A 242 37.98 62.79 -16.20
C ALA A 242 38.38 64.03 -15.38
N VAL A 243 37.76 64.25 -14.22
CA VAL A 243 38.08 65.36 -13.30
C VAL A 243 39.54 65.28 -12.85
N ARG A 244 40.01 64.11 -12.39
CA ARG A 244 41.40 63.89 -11.97
C ARG A 244 42.41 64.24 -13.07
N ARG A 245 42.15 63.85 -14.31
CA ARG A 245 43.00 64.20 -15.47
C ARG A 245 43.02 65.70 -15.73
N THR A 246 41.87 66.37 -15.71
CA THR A 246 41.82 67.84 -15.90
C THR A 246 42.59 68.59 -14.82
N LEU A 247 42.42 68.22 -13.54
CA LEU A 247 43.16 68.81 -12.43
C LEU A 247 44.67 68.63 -12.59
N SER A 248 45.16 67.43 -12.92
CA SER A 248 46.58 67.18 -13.20
C SER A 248 47.11 68.10 -14.30
N THR A 249 46.39 68.23 -15.42
CA THR A 249 46.83 69.11 -16.51
C THR A 249 46.86 70.59 -16.12
N ILE A 250 45.96 71.04 -15.23
CA ILE A 250 45.96 72.41 -14.72
C ILE A 250 47.16 72.64 -13.79
N ASP A 251 47.47 71.69 -12.90
CA ASP A 251 48.61 71.79 -11.98
C ASP A 251 49.96 71.73 -12.72
N ASP A 252 50.07 70.94 -13.78
CA ASP A 252 51.30 70.89 -14.61
C ASP A 252 51.52 72.19 -15.40
N ILE A 253 50.44 72.78 -15.95
CA ILE A 253 50.47 74.11 -16.58
C ILE A 253 50.83 75.19 -15.56
N ARG A 254 50.27 75.13 -14.35
CA ARG A 254 50.57 76.07 -13.27
C ARG A 254 52.03 75.96 -12.83
N ARG A 255 52.56 74.75 -12.68
CA ARG A 255 53.95 74.50 -12.27
C ARG A 255 54.93 75.05 -13.30
N THR A 256 54.74 74.70 -14.57
CA THR A 256 55.58 75.21 -15.67
C THR A 256 55.48 76.73 -15.83
N SER A 257 54.31 77.33 -15.60
CA SER A 257 54.16 78.79 -15.55
C SER A 257 54.89 79.43 -14.37
N MET A 258 54.83 78.84 -13.16
CA MET A 258 55.60 79.33 -12.00
C MET A 258 57.11 79.24 -12.26
N GLU A 259 57.60 78.11 -12.78
CA GLU A 259 59.01 77.92 -13.13
C GLU A 259 59.49 78.98 -14.14
N GLN A 260 58.70 79.28 -15.17
CA GLN A 260 59.01 80.34 -16.15
C GLN A 260 59.01 81.74 -15.52
N VAL A 261 58.05 82.05 -14.65
CA VAL A 261 57.99 83.34 -13.94
C VAL A 261 59.16 83.50 -12.96
N GLU A 262 59.52 82.44 -12.23
CA GLU A 262 60.67 82.45 -11.32
C GLU A 262 61.98 82.64 -12.09
N GLN A 263 62.20 81.89 -13.18
CA GLN A 263 63.37 82.04 -14.06
C GLN A 263 63.46 83.46 -14.65
N PHE A 264 62.34 84.00 -15.15
CA PHE A 264 62.29 85.37 -15.67
C PHE A 264 62.57 86.40 -14.57
N SER A 265 62.05 86.22 -13.36
CA SER A 265 62.29 87.11 -12.21
C SER A 265 63.74 87.05 -11.71
N ALA A 266 64.40 85.90 -11.82
CA ALA A 266 65.80 85.73 -11.48
C ALA A 266 66.69 86.44 -12.50
N TRP A 267 66.46 86.18 -13.79
CA TRP A 267 67.11 86.88 -14.90
C TRP A 267 66.92 88.41 -14.82
N GLN A 268 65.71 88.87 -14.49
CA GLN A 268 65.42 90.28 -14.31
C GLN A 268 66.18 90.89 -13.13
N ARG A 269 66.27 90.19 -11.98
CA ARG A 269 67.07 90.68 -10.83
C ARG A 269 68.55 90.77 -11.16
N GLU A 270 69.11 89.78 -11.84
CA GLU A 270 70.51 89.74 -12.25
C GLU A 270 70.82 90.85 -13.28
N ALA A 271 69.96 91.02 -14.29
CA ALA A 271 70.09 92.08 -15.29
C ALA A 271 69.98 93.51 -14.69
N LEU A 272 69.27 93.68 -13.57
CA LEU A 272 69.12 94.99 -12.91
C LEU A 272 70.25 95.33 -11.93
N ALA A 273 71.04 94.35 -11.49
CA ALA A 273 72.21 94.58 -10.64
C ALA A 273 73.38 95.29 -11.37
N HIS A 274 73.30 95.44 -12.70
CA HIS A 274 74.43 95.81 -13.56
C HIS A 274 74.27 97.14 -14.36
N LEU A 275 73.27 98.00 -14.09
CA LEU A 275 73.05 99.24 -14.88
C LEU A 275 72.93 100.57 -14.08
N PRO A 276 73.49 101.69 -14.59
CA PRO A 276 73.50 103.00 -13.92
C PRO A 276 72.21 103.84 -14.07
N GLY A 277 71.96 104.70 -13.08
CA GLY A 277 70.62 105.14 -12.64
C GLY A 277 69.66 105.86 -13.61
N GLU A 278 70.11 106.61 -14.61
CA GLU A 278 69.22 107.55 -15.34
C GLU A 278 68.64 107.00 -16.65
N GLN A 279 69.34 106.12 -17.36
CA GLN A 279 68.76 105.41 -18.51
C GLN A 279 67.74 104.36 -18.07
N ASN A 280 67.76 103.99 -16.79
CA ASN A 280 66.92 102.97 -16.20
C ASN A 280 65.42 103.28 -16.32
N LEU A 281 64.94 104.49 -16.01
CA LEU A 281 63.50 104.81 -15.98
C LEU A 281 62.78 104.49 -17.31
N LYS A 282 63.34 104.96 -18.45
CA LYS A 282 62.75 104.69 -19.78
C LYS A 282 62.82 103.21 -20.17
N VAL A 283 63.89 102.51 -19.77
CA VAL A 283 64.03 101.06 -20.02
C VAL A 283 63.10 100.24 -19.12
N PHE A 284 62.85 100.70 -17.90
CA PHE A 284 61.87 100.12 -16.98
C PHE A 284 60.44 100.28 -17.50
N ASP A 285 60.04 101.48 -17.93
CA ASP A 285 58.71 101.73 -18.48
C ASP A 285 58.45 100.88 -19.74
N ALA A 286 59.44 100.79 -20.65
CA ALA A 286 59.36 99.92 -21.82
C ALA A 286 59.23 98.44 -21.44
N ARG A 287 60.02 97.96 -20.47
CA ARG A 287 59.93 96.57 -19.98
C ARG A 287 58.64 96.27 -19.21
N LEU A 288 58.06 97.25 -18.50
CA LEU A 288 56.75 97.11 -17.86
C LEU A 288 55.64 97.03 -18.89
N ALA A 289 55.67 97.84 -19.95
CA ALA A 289 54.73 97.74 -21.06
C ALA A 289 54.85 96.38 -21.80
N GLU A 290 56.08 95.90 -22.05
CA GLU A 290 56.29 94.55 -22.60
C GLU A 290 55.78 93.45 -21.67
N ALA A 291 56.02 93.56 -20.35
CA ALA A 291 55.54 92.57 -19.38
C ALA A 291 54.00 92.57 -19.25
N GLN A 292 53.36 93.74 -19.33
CA GLN A 292 51.90 93.87 -19.40
C GLN A 292 51.35 93.23 -20.66
N SER A 293 51.90 93.57 -21.84
CA SER A 293 51.47 92.98 -23.12
C SER A 293 51.64 91.46 -23.15
N ARG A 294 52.75 90.92 -22.60
CA ARG A 294 52.96 89.47 -22.46
C ARG A 294 51.97 88.84 -21.49
N SER A 295 51.64 89.51 -20.38
CA SER A 295 50.63 89.02 -19.42
C SER A 295 49.24 88.95 -20.05
N GLU A 296 48.84 89.98 -20.80
CA GLU A 296 47.57 90.00 -21.53
C GLU A 296 47.50 88.91 -22.61
N GLU A 297 48.60 88.70 -23.36
CA GLU A 297 48.71 87.62 -24.35
C GLU A 297 48.59 86.22 -23.69
N GLN A 298 49.28 85.98 -22.57
CA GLN A 298 49.17 84.73 -21.83
C GLN A 298 47.75 84.52 -21.27
N LEU A 299 47.12 85.55 -20.72
CA LEU A 299 45.73 85.47 -20.25
C LEU A 299 44.74 85.20 -21.39
N ALA A 300 44.97 85.76 -22.58
CA ALA A 300 44.17 85.47 -23.77
C ALA A 300 44.35 84.00 -24.22
N LEU A 301 45.58 83.48 -24.22
CA LEU A 301 45.87 82.07 -24.54
C LEU A 301 45.23 81.11 -23.53
N PHE A 302 45.31 81.40 -22.22
CA PHE A 302 44.65 80.60 -21.19
C PHE A 302 43.13 80.64 -21.31
N ARG A 303 42.54 81.81 -21.62
CA ARG A 303 41.10 81.95 -21.87
C ARG A 303 40.66 81.10 -23.07
N GLY A 304 41.34 81.22 -24.22
CA GLY A 304 41.03 80.43 -25.41
C GLY A 304 41.14 78.92 -25.17
N ARG A 305 42.16 78.48 -24.42
CA ARG A 305 42.30 77.06 -24.03
C ARG A 305 41.20 76.60 -23.07
N ALA A 306 40.77 77.44 -22.13
CA ALA A 306 39.66 77.13 -21.23
C ALA A 306 38.32 77.03 -21.99
N GLU A 307 38.08 77.93 -22.94
CA GLU A 307 36.90 77.90 -23.82
C GLU A 307 36.89 76.64 -24.70
N GLU A 308 38.04 76.25 -25.27
CA GLU A 308 38.15 75.00 -26.04
C GLU A 308 37.86 73.76 -25.18
N MET A 309 38.38 73.71 -23.94
CA MET A 309 38.08 72.61 -23.01
C MET A 309 36.59 72.57 -22.64
N ALA A 310 35.96 73.72 -22.40
CA ALA A 310 34.53 73.81 -22.12
C ALA A 310 33.69 73.27 -23.29
N GLN A 311 34.01 73.67 -24.53
CA GLN A 311 33.34 73.18 -25.74
C GLN A 311 33.52 71.66 -25.93
N ARG A 312 34.72 71.11 -25.65
CA ARG A 312 34.98 69.66 -25.69
C ARG A 312 34.14 68.91 -24.65
N LEU A 313 34.04 69.43 -23.42
CA LEU A 313 33.21 68.83 -22.37
C LEU A 313 31.71 68.89 -22.71
N GLU A 314 31.23 70.02 -23.22
CA GLU A 314 29.82 70.15 -23.65
C GLU A 314 29.48 69.20 -24.80
N LYS A 315 30.40 69.04 -25.77
CA LYS A 315 30.26 68.03 -26.83
C LYS A 315 30.11 66.62 -26.26
N ILE A 316 31.02 66.19 -25.38
CA ILE A 316 30.98 64.86 -24.74
C ILE A 316 29.69 64.68 -23.93
N ALA A 317 29.26 65.71 -23.19
CA ALA A 317 27.99 65.68 -22.45
C ALA A 317 26.77 65.55 -23.38
N SER A 318 26.80 66.16 -24.56
CA SER A 318 25.75 66.02 -25.58
C SER A 318 25.73 64.62 -26.22
N GLU A 319 26.90 64.00 -26.37
CA GLU A 319 27.07 62.64 -26.89
C GLU A 319 26.54 61.62 -25.86
N ALA A 320 27.00 61.67 -24.62
CA ALA A 320 26.50 60.81 -23.54
C ALA A 320 24.98 60.93 -23.33
N ARG A 321 24.39 62.14 -23.42
CA ARG A 321 22.93 62.34 -23.36
C ARG A 321 22.18 61.69 -24.51
N ARG A 322 22.76 61.64 -25.71
CA ARG A 322 22.17 60.98 -26.88
C ARG A 322 22.20 59.46 -26.71
N ASP A 323 23.34 58.92 -26.31
CA ASP A 323 23.54 57.48 -26.11
C ASP A 323 22.61 56.93 -25.00
N LEU A 324 22.45 57.68 -23.90
CA LEU A 324 21.47 57.37 -22.85
C LEU A 324 20.02 57.41 -23.34
N ALA A 325 19.68 58.33 -24.25
CA ALA A 325 18.35 58.36 -24.86
C ALA A 325 18.11 57.21 -25.84
N GLU A 326 19.14 56.73 -26.54
CA GLU A 326 19.07 55.58 -27.45
C GLU A 326 18.98 54.24 -26.70
N THR A 327 19.81 54.04 -25.68
CA THR A 327 19.73 52.86 -24.80
C THR A 327 18.38 52.76 -24.10
N ARG A 328 17.83 53.88 -23.59
CA ARG A 328 16.47 53.91 -23.03
C ARG A 328 15.40 53.51 -24.05
N LYS A 329 15.45 54.03 -25.28
CA LYS A 329 14.51 53.64 -26.36
C LYS A 329 14.63 52.16 -26.73
N LEU A 330 15.85 51.60 -26.70
CA LEU A 330 16.10 50.19 -26.95
C LEU A 330 15.52 49.31 -25.83
N VAL A 331 15.70 49.68 -24.56
CA VAL A 331 15.07 49.00 -23.42
C VAL A 331 13.54 49.09 -23.49
N GLU A 332 12.97 50.28 -23.75
CA GLU A 332 11.51 50.45 -23.88
C GLU A 332 10.94 49.61 -25.04
N ARG A 333 11.68 49.44 -26.15
CA ARG A 333 11.30 48.56 -27.26
C ARG A 333 11.35 47.07 -26.86
N ILE A 334 12.46 46.63 -26.27
CA ILE A 334 12.62 45.23 -25.79
C ILE A 334 11.52 44.90 -24.79
N THR A 335 11.24 45.76 -23.80
CA THR A 335 10.16 45.52 -22.84
C THR A 335 8.81 45.41 -23.55
N ARG A 336 8.48 46.31 -24.48
CA ARG A 336 7.21 46.26 -25.24
C ARG A 336 7.06 45.04 -26.15
N GLU A 337 8.14 44.51 -26.71
CA GLU A 337 8.11 43.35 -27.60
C GLU A 337 8.10 42.03 -26.81
N PHE A 338 8.94 41.89 -25.78
CA PHE A 338 9.10 40.64 -25.05
C PHE A 338 8.13 40.45 -23.88
N GLU A 339 7.67 41.52 -23.20
CA GLU A 339 6.68 41.38 -22.12
C GLU A 339 5.37 40.69 -22.55
N PRO A 340 4.69 41.11 -23.64
CA PRO A 340 3.47 40.42 -24.09
C PRO A 340 3.75 39.00 -24.58
N GLN A 341 4.91 38.73 -25.19
CA GLN A 341 5.28 37.38 -25.62
C GLN A 341 5.52 36.44 -24.42
N ILE A 342 6.20 36.91 -23.38
CA ILE A 342 6.42 36.14 -22.15
C ILE A 342 5.08 35.88 -21.45
N ARG A 343 4.22 36.90 -21.33
CA ARG A 343 2.90 36.74 -20.72
C ARG A 343 2.02 35.75 -21.49
N ALA A 344 1.91 35.91 -22.81
CA ALA A 344 1.14 34.99 -23.65
C ALA A 344 1.65 33.54 -23.56
N ARG A 345 2.97 33.31 -23.51
CA ARG A 345 3.53 31.96 -23.31
C ARG A 345 3.25 31.39 -21.93
N LEU A 346 3.25 32.22 -20.88
CA LEU A 346 2.87 31.80 -19.54
C LEU A 346 1.39 31.41 -19.50
N ASP A 347 0.51 32.29 -20.00
CA ASP A 347 -0.95 32.06 -20.08
C ASP A 347 -1.26 30.77 -20.88
N GLU A 348 -0.62 30.58 -22.03
CA GLU A 348 -0.76 29.37 -22.86
C GLU A 348 -0.26 28.10 -22.12
N SER A 349 0.85 28.21 -21.37
CA SER A 349 1.38 27.08 -20.58
C SER A 349 0.48 26.72 -19.39
N VAL A 350 -0.14 27.72 -18.75
CA VAL A 350 -1.08 27.53 -17.65
C VAL A 350 -2.39 26.94 -18.15
N ALA A 351 -2.91 27.42 -19.30
CA ALA A 351 -4.08 26.85 -19.95
C ALA A 351 -3.85 25.37 -20.31
N ARG A 352 -2.73 25.05 -20.98
CA ARG A 352 -2.37 23.66 -21.31
C ARG A 352 -2.23 22.78 -20.06
N ALA A 353 -1.66 23.29 -18.97
CA ALA A 353 -1.55 22.55 -17.71
C ALA A 353 -2.91 22.33 -17.03
N ALA A 354 -3.84 23.27 -17.13
CA ALA A 354 -5.21 23.12 -16.65
C ALA A 354 -5.99 22.07 -17.47
N ASP A 355 -5.93 22.14 -18.80
CA ASP A 355 -6.56 21.16 -19.69
C ASP A 355 -6.01 19.73 -19.44
N GLU A 356 -4.70 19.58 -19.25
CA GLU A 356 -4.07 18.30 -18.91
C GLU A 356 -4.53 17.78 -17.54
N PHE A 357 -4.70 18.66 -16.55
CA PHE A 357 -5.18 18.32 -15.21
C PHE A 357 -6.65 17.89 -15.24
N ASP A 358 -7.53 18.65 -15.89
CA ASP A 358 -8.96 18.33 -16.00
C ASP A 358 -9.18 17.01 -16.77
N ALA A 359 -8.43 16.81 -17.87
CA ALA A 359 -8.43 15.54 -18.58
C ALA A 359 -7.88 14.38 -17.74
N ALA A 360 -6.93 14.62 -16.83
CA ALA A 360 -6.44 13.61 -15.89
C ALA A 360 -7.47 13.31 -14.79
N ALA A 361 -8.13 14.33 -14.24
CA ALA A 361 -9.18 14.19 -13.24
C ALA A 361 -10.38 13.40 -13.79
N ALA A 362 -10.85 13.73 -15.00
CA ALA A 362 -11.90 12.97 -15.70
C ALA A 362 -11.51 11.49 -15.86
N ARG A 363 -10.30 11.19 -16.37
CA ARG A 363 -9.81 9.81 -16.52
C ARG A 363 -9.68 9.05 -15.19
N VAL A 364 -9.42 9.72 -14.07
CA VAL A 364 -9.38 9.09 -12.75
C VAL A 364 -10.80 8.83 -12.25
N SER A 365 -11.71 9.80 -12.39
CA SER A 365 -13.12 9.66 -12.04
C SER A 365 -13.80 8.51 -12.80
N ASP A 366 -13.64 8.45 -14.13
CA ASP A 366 -14.18 7.35 -14.96
C ASP A 366 -13.65 5.98 -14.51
N ARG A 367 -12.35 5.87 -14.23
CA ARG A 367 -11.75 4.62 -13.72
C ARG A 367 -12.25 4.24 -12.33
N GLN A 368 -12.54 5.22 -11.47
CA GLN A 368 -13.15 4.95 -10.17
C GLN A 368 -14.61 4.51 -10.32
N LEU A 369 -15.38 5.15 -11.20
CA LEU A 369 -16.77 4.78 -11.49
C LEU A 369 -16.86 3.36 -12.06
N VAL A 370 -16.01 3.02 -13.04
CA VAL A 370 -15.95 1.67 -13.63
C VAL A 370 -15.62 0.63 -12.56
N ARG A 371 -14.60 0.86 -11.71
CA ARG A 371 -14.28 -0.06 -10.61
C ARG A 371 -15.42 -0.22 -9.61
N LEU A 372 -16.08 0.87 -9.21
CA LEU A 372 -17.23 0.80 -8.32
C LEU A 372 -18.40 0.02 -8.96
N MET A 373 -18.61 0.13 -10.27
CA MET A 373 -19.60 -0.67 -10.99
C MET A 373 -19.19 -2.15 -11.09
N GLU A 374 -17.91 -2.45 -11.31
CA GLU A 374 -17.37 -3.82 -11.31
C GLU A 374 -17.52 -4.47 -9.93
N ASP A 375 -17.12 -3.78 -8.86
CA ASP A 375 -17.25 -4.24 -7.47
C ASP A 375 -18.74 -4.41 -7.07
N ALA A 376 -19.62 -3.48 -7.45
CA ALA A 376 -21.06 -3.60 -7.22
C ALA A 376 -21.67 -4.79 -7.97
N GLN A 377 -21.24 -5.07 -9.21
CA GLN A 377 -21.69 -6.26 -9.94
C GLN A 377 -21.14 -7.56 -9.32
N MET A 378 -19.87 -7.57 -8.88
CA MET A 378 -19.26 -8.75 -8.25
C MET A 378 -19.95 -9.09 -6.93
N THR A 379 -20.12 -8.10 -6.05
CA THR A 379 -20.87 -8.27 -4.78
C THR A 379 -22.33 -8.68 -5.01
N THR A 380 -23.00 -8.13 -6.03
CA THR A 380 -24.37 -8.57 -6.38
C THR A 380 -24.40 -10.04 -6.84
N ARG A 381 -23.46 -10.48 -7.69
CA ARG A 381 -23.34 -11.88 -8.15
C ARG A 381 -23.01 -12.84 -7.01
N GLU A 382 -22.18 -12.42 -6.07
CA GLU A 382 -21.84 -13.20 -4.88
C GLU A 382 -23.05 -13.34 -3.96
N LEU A 383 -23.76 -12.25 -3.66
CA LEU A 383 -24.98 -12.30 -2.86
C LEU A 383 -26.08 -13.15 -3.53
N SER A 384 -26.24 -13.09 -4.86
CA SER A 384 -27.20 -13.95 -5.56
C SER A 384 -26.81 -15.42 -5.48
N SER A 385 -25.54 -15.78 -5.64
CA SER A 385 -25.10 -17.18 -5.55
C SER A 385 -25.21 -17.72 -4.11
N GLN A 386 -24.94 -16.89 -3.10
CA GLN A 386 -25.18 -17.23 -1.70
C GLN A 386 -26.68 -17.43 -1.41
N LEU A 387 -27.57 -16.60 -1.93
CA LEU A 387 -29.01 -16.78 -1.79
C LEU A 387 -29.52 -18.04 -2.51
N GLU A 388 -29.02 -18.34 -3.71
CA GLU A 388 -29.35 -19.56 -4.44
C GLU A 388 -28.89 -20.82 -3.70
N ALA A 389 -27.68 -20.80 -3.13
CA ALA A 389 -27.15 -21.88 -2.29
C ALA A 389 -28.01 -22.09 -1.03
N ARG A 390 -28.31 -21.01 -0.28
CA ARG A 390 -29.19 -21.07 0.90
C ARG A 390 -30.60 -21.55 0.55
N ALA A 391 -31.14 -21.16 -0.61
CA ALA A 391 -32.44 -21.63 -1.08
C ALA A 391 -32.40 -23.11 -1.49
N ALA A 392 -31.28 -23.60 -2.05
CA ALA A 392 -31.09 -25.02 -2.35
C ALA A 392 -30.95 -25.86 -1.07
N GLU A 393 -30.17 -25.41 -0.08
CA GLU A 393 -30.08 -26.00 1.26
C GLU A 393 -31.47 -26.08 1.92
N ALA A 394 -32.21 -24.96 1.96
CA ALA A 394 -33.55 -24.93 2.56
C ALA A 394 -34.53 -25.88 1.85
N ARG A 395 -34.50 -25.96 0.51
CA ARG A 395 -35.29 -26.94 -0.25
C ARG A 395 -34.88 -28.38 0.08
N SER A 396 -33.58 -28.66 0.20
CA SER A 396 -33.07 -29.98 0.55
C SER A 396 -33.48 -30.40 1.97
N HIS A 397 -33.44 -29.48 2.94
CA HIS A 397 -33.90 -29.75 4.30
C HIS A 397 -35.43 -29.98 4.38
N LEU A 398 -36.23 -29.21 3.64
CA LEU A 398 -37.68 -29.41 3.57
C LEU A 398 -38.05 -30.73 2.89
N LEU A 399 -37.41 -31.09 1.78
CA LEU A 399 -37.64 -32.36 1.09
C LEU A 399 -37.16 -33.55 1.94
N GLY A 400 -36.02 -33.42 2.64
CA GLY A 400 -35.53 -34.41 3.60
C GLY A 400 -36.53 -34.66 4.72
N GLY A 401 -36.91 -33.61 5.47
CA GLY A 401 -37.88 -33.75 6.56
C GLY A 401 -39.28 -34.21 6.11
N ALA A 402 -39.71 -33.85 4.90
CA ALA A 402 -40.96 -34.37 4.32
C ALA A 402 -40.86 -35.88 4.00
N ASN A 403 -39.73 -36.35 3.47
CA ASN A 403 -39.50 -37.78 3.24
C ASN A 403 -39.38 -38.55 4.57
N ASP A 404 -38.61 -38.04 5.53
CA ASP A 404 -38.42 -38.67 6.84
C ASP A 404 -39.77 -38.84 7.59
N THR A 405 -40.64 -37.83 7.53
CA THR A 405 -41.98 -37.91 8.14
C THR A 405 -42.93 -38.84 7.38
N LEU A 406 -42.83 -38.92 6.05
CA LEU A 406 -43.58 -39.89 5.25
C LEU A 406 -43.11 -41.33 5.49
N ASP A 407 -41.81 -41.57 5.63
CA ASP A 407 -41.25 -42.89 5.92
C ASP A 407 -41.56 -43.35 7.36
N GLU A 408 -41.57 -42.43 8.33
CA GLU A 408 -42.05 -42.72 9.68
C GLU A 408 -43.56 -43.03 9.70
N PHE A 409 -44.38 -42.24 9.01
CA PHE A 409 -45.82 -42.55 8.87
C PHE A 409 -46.05 -43.89 8.16
N ARG A 410 -45.26 -44.21 7.14
CA ARG A 410 -45.30 -45.51 6.44
C ARG A 410 -44.88 -46.66 7.35
N ARG A 411 -43.86 -46.47 8.20
CA ARG A 411 -43.49 -47.43 9.25
C ARG A 411 -44.62 -47.66 10.23
N GLN A 412 -45.23 -46.60 10.76
CA GLN A 412 -46.35 -46.68 11.69
C GLN A 412 -47.56 -47.39 11.07
N LEU A 413 -47.90 -47.08 9.81
CA LEU A 413 -48.94 -47.80 9.07
C LEU A 413 -48.62 -49.28 8.89
N ASN A 414 -47.38 -49.64 8.53
CA ASN A 414 -46.99 -51.05 8.41
C ASN A 414 -47.09 -51.79 9.76
N VAL A 415 -46.62 -51.19 10.85
CA VAL A 415 -46.72 -51.77 12.20
C VAL A 415 -48.18 -51.95 12.62
N HIS A 416 -49.04 -50.96 12.38
CA HIS A 416 -50.47 -51.09 12.65
C HIS A 416 -51.16 -52.12 11.75
N ALA A 417 -50.75 -52.25 10.49
CA ALA A 417 -51.28 -53.26 9.57
C ALA A 417 -50.88 -54.68 10.00
N GLU A 418 -49.61 -54.92 10.35
CA GLU A 418 -49.17 -56.22 10.88
C GLU A 418 -49.83 -56.55 12.23
N LEU A 419 -50.01 -55.56 13.11
CA LEU A 419 -50.72 -55.76 14.37
C LEU A 419 -52.20 -56.10 14.14
N ALA A 420 -52.89 -55.41 13.22
CA ALA A 420 -54.27 -55.75 12.86
C ALA A 420 -54.40 -57.12 12.17
N ILE A 421 -53.46 -57.49 11.28
CA ILE A 421 -53.42 -58.80 10.63
C ILE A 421 -53.17 -59.90 11.65
N SER A 422 -52.23 -59.71 12.58
CA SER A 422 -51.96 -60.69 13.64
C SER A 422 -53.13 -60.84 14.60
N GLU A 423 -53.82 -59.75 14.96
CA GLU A 423 -55.01 -59.81 15.80
C GLU A 423 -56.19 -60.52 15.09
N VAL A 424 -56.41 -60.24 13.80
CA VAL A 424 -57.41 -60.95 12.98
C VAL A 424 -57.06 -62.43 12.85
N ASN A 425 -55.79 -62.78 12.60
CA ASN A 425 -55.32 -64.17 12.57
C ASN A 425 -55.47 -64.86 13.94
N GLN A 426 -55.24 -64.15 15.05
CA GLN A 426 -55.43 -64.69 16.40
C GLN A 426 -56.92 -64.89 16.72
N ARG A 427 -57.79 -63.97 16.30
CA ARG A 427 -59.26 -64.12 16.41
C ARG A 427 -59.78 -65.27 15.53
N ALA A 428 -59.28 -65.42 14.31
CA ALA A 428 -59.65 -66.51 13.41
C ALA A 428 -59.16 -67.88 13.90
N THR A 429 -57.90 -67.99 14.35
CA THR A 429 -57.34 -69.24 14.89
C THR A 429 -58.01 -69.66 16.20
N SER A 430 -58.31 -68.71 17.09
CA SER A 430 -59.09 -69.00 18.32
C SER A 430 -60.55 -69.37 18.02
N SER A 431 -61.23 -68.74 17.06
CA SER A 431 -62.57 -69.17 16.65
C SER A 431 -62.57 -70.56 15.99
N LEU A 432 -61.57 -70.88 15.16
CA LEU A 432 -61.43 -72.21 14.56
C LEU A 432 -61.13 -73.28 15.62
N ALA A 433 -60.24 -73.00 16.59
CA ALA A 433 -59.97 -73.90 17.69
C ALA A 433 -61.19 -74.13 18.59
N SER A 434 -62.00 -73.09 18.83
CA SER A 434 -63.27 -73.20 19.55
C SER A 434 -64.28 -74.07 18.79
N LEU A 435 -64.43 -73.86 17.48
CA LEU A 435 -65.33 -74.64 16.62
C LEU A 435 -64.90 -76.12 16.50
N ASP A 436 -63.60 -76.38 16.42
CA ASP A 436 -63.03 -77.73 16.38
C ASP A 436 -63.21 -78.45 17.74
N ALA A 437 -63.11 -77.73 18.87
CA ALA A 437 -63.46 -78.25 20.19
C ALA A 437 -64.97 -78.55 20.34
N GLU A 438 -65.84 -77.67 19.85
CA GLU A 438 -67.28 -77.89 19.81
C GLU A 438 -67.64 -79.11 18.93
N ASN A 439 -67.02 -79.24 17.76
CA ASN A 439 -67.25 -80.37 16.86
C ASN A 439 -66.74 -81.69 17.47
N ARG A 440 -65.59 -81.69 18.16
CA ARG A 440 -65.13 -82.87 18.93
C ARG A 440 -66.12 -83.26 20.02
N THR A 441 -66.60 -82.31 20.83
CA THR A 441 -67.56 -82.63 21.90
C THR A 441 -68.91 -83.09 21.34
N ALA A 442 -69.37 -82.53 20.21
CA ALA A 442 -70.56 -83.01 19.49
C ALA A 442 -70.37 -84.41 18.90
N CYS A 443 -69.22 -84.72 18.31
CA CYS A 443 -68.88 -86.06 17.80
C CYS A 443 -68.79 -87.08 18.94
N GLU A 444 -68.17 -86.73 20.07
CA GLU A 444 -68.14 -87.59 21.25
C GLU A 444 -69.53 -87.80 21.86
N ALA A 445 -70.38 -86.76 21.90
CA ALA A 445 -71.76 -86.89 22.37
C ALA A 445 -72.57 -87.82 21.46
N ARG A 446 -72.43 -87.70 20.14
CA ARG A 446 -73.03 -88.64 19.17
C ARG A 446 -72.50 -90.06 19.35
N ARG A 447 -71.18 -90.24 19.53
CA ARG A 447 -70.57 -91.56 19.79
C ARG A 447 -71.15 -92.17 21.08
N ARG A 448 -71.20 -91.41 22.18
CA ARG A 448 -71.77 -91.88 23.46
C ARG A 448 -73.25 -92.20 23.34
N SER A 449 -74.03 -91.44 22.57
CA SER A 449 -75.44 -91.76 22.28
C SER A 449 -75.56 -93.07 21.51
N LEU A 450 -74.78 -93.26 20.44
CA LEU A 450 -74.77 -94.51 19.66
C LEU A 450 -74.32 -95.71 20.52
N GLU A 451 -73.31 -95.54 21.37
CA GLU A 451 -72.88 -96.58 22.33
C GLU A 451 -73.99 -96.93 23.34
N GLN A 452 -74.74 -95.94 23.85
CA GLN A 452 -75.90 -96.16 24.70
C GLN A 452 -77.07 -96.82 23.97
N ASP A 453 -77.32 -96.45 22.72
CA ASP A 453 -78.40 -97.03 21.90
C ASP A 453 -78.06 -98.47 21.49
N VAL A 454 -76.79 -98.76 21.15
CA VAL A 454 -76.30 -100.13 20.92
C VAL A 454 -76.34 -100.96 22.20
N ALA A 455 -75.93 -100.42 23.34
CA ALA A 455 -76.05 -101.12 24.63
C ALA A 455 -77.51 -101.44 24.97
N ARG A 456 -78.43 -100.48 24.78
CA ARG A 456 -79.87 -100.69 25.02
C ARG A 456 -80.49 -101.68 24.04
N ALA A 457 -80.06 -101.66 22.78
CA ALA A 457 -80.49 -102.65 21.78
C ALA A 457 -79.95 -104.06 22.11
N ALA A 458 -78.70 -104.16 22.59
CA ALA A 458 -78.12 -105.40 23.07
C ALA A 458 -78.91 -105.94 24.27
N GLU A 459 -79.16 -105.12 25.31
CA GLU A 459 -80.02 -105.47 26.45
C GLU A 459 -81.40 -105.96 25.98
N GLN A 460 -82.10 -105.19 25.14
CA GLN A 460 -83.40 -105.57 24.58
C GLN A 460 -83.35 -106.90 23.83
N SER A 461 -82.32 -107.15 23.02
CA SER A 461 -82.15 -108.44 22.34
C SER A 461 -81.90 -109.60 23.30
N THR A 462 -81.14 -109.38 24.38
CA THR A 462 -80.92 -110.41 25.41
C THR A 462 -82.18 -110.70 26.23
N ASP A 463 -83.01 -109.69 26.52
CA ASP A 463 -84.30 -109.87 27.19
C ASP A 463 -85.35 -110.50 26.28
N GLN A 464 -85.38 -110.14 25.00
CA GLN A 464 -86.19 -110.83 23.99
C GLN A 464 -85.76 -112.29 23.85
N PHE A 465 -84.46 -112.58 23.77
CA PHE A 465 -83.91 -113.94 23.73
C PHE A 465 -84.24 -114.72 25.01
N ARG A 466 -84.13 -114.11 26.19
CA ARG A 466 -84.49 -114.72 27.48
C ARG A 466 -85.99 -114.99 27.58
N THR A 467 -86.82 -114.12 27.03
CA THR A 467 -88.28 -114.29 26.96
C THR A 467 -88.67 -115.38 25.95
N ALA A 468 -87.99 -115.44 24.79
CA ALA A 468 -88.14 -116.51 23.81
C ALA A 468 -87.71 -117.87 24.38
N ILE A 469 -86.59 -117.94 25.12
CA ILE A 469 -86.17 -119.15 25.85
C ILE A 469 -87.23 -119.56 26.88
N LYS A 470 -87.76 -118.61 27.68
CA LYS A 470 -88.85 -118.93 28.63
C LYS A 470 -90.06 -119.48 27.89
N ALA A 471 -90.52 -118.84 26.81
CA ALA A 471 -91.66 -119.29 26.02
C ALA A 471 -91.41 -120.68 25.39
N PHE A 472 -90.21 -120.93 24.88
CA PHE A 472 -89.80 -122.24 24.36
C PHE A 472 -89.79 -123.31 25.46
N LEU A 473 -89.21 -123.03 26.62
CA LEU A 473 -89.20 -123.96 27.75
C LEU A 473 -90.61 -124.24 28.30
N TYR A 474 -91.47 -123.23 28.38
CA TYR A 474 -92.89 -123.43 28.73
C TYR A 474 -93.62 -124.27 27.66
N SER A 475 -93.33 -124.06 26.37
CA SER A 475 -93.89 -124.88 25.29
C SER A 475 -93.43 -126.34 25.37
N CYS A 476 -92.14 -126.59 25.60
CA CYS A 476 -91.61 -127.95 25.82
C CYS A 476 -92.18 -128.60 27.10
N LEU A 477 -92.35 -127.85 28.18
CA LEU A 477 -92.93 -128.36 29.42
C LEU A 477 -94.41 -128.72 29.24
N VAL A 478 -95.19 -127.87 28.55
CA VAL A 478 -96.59 -128.16 28.21
C VAL A 478 -96.67 -129.39 27.31
N ALA A 479 -95.85 -129.48 26.26
CA ALA A 479 -95.81 -130.65 25.38
C ALA A 479 -95.47 -131.95 26.14
N ALA A 480 -94.52 -131.90 27.08
CA ALA A 480 -94.17 -133.05 27.92
C ALA A 480 -95.31 -133.44 28.89
N VAL A 481 -96.01 -132.47 29.49
CA VAL A 481 -97.16 -132.74 30.38
C VAL A 481 -98.35 -133.29 29.58
N SER A 482 -98.62 -132.77 28.37
CA SER A 482 -99.63 -133.32 27.46
C SER A 482 -99.33 -134.76 27.05
N ALA A 483 -98.08 -135.09 26.74
CA ALA A 483 -97.67 -136.46 26.43
C ALA A 483 -97.87 -137.44 27.60
N VAL A 484 -97.72 -136.97 28.86
CA VAL A 484 -98.00 -137.78 30.06
C VAL A 484 -99.51 -137.97 30.29
N ASP A 485 -100.33 -136.96 30.02
CA ASP A 485 -101.80 -137.07 30.12
C ASP A 485 -102.39 -137.99 29.03
N GLU A 486 -101.88 -137.94 27.81
CA GLU A 486 -102.25 -138.88 26.74
C GLU A 486 -101.84 -140.33 27.07
N HIS A 487 -100.64 -140.54 27.63
CA HIS A 487 -100.20 -141.87 28.08
C HIS A 487 -101.06 -142.41 29.23
N ALA A 488 -101.50 -141.55 30.16
CA ALA A 488 -102.40 -141.95 31.25
C ALA A 488 -103.77 -142.42 30.71
N LYS A 489 -104.36 -141.69 29.75
CA LYS A 489 -105.62 -142.08 29.10
C LYS A 489 -105.48 -143.38 28.30
N SER A 490 -104.41 -143.53 27.53
CA SER A 490 -104.15 -144.75 26.74
C SER A 490 -103.97 -146.01 27.58
N THR A 491 -103.64 -145.90 28.88
CA THR A 491 -103.43 -147.06 29.75
C THR A 491 -104.74 -147.54 30.41
N LEU A 492 -105.77 -146.68 30.50
CA LEU A 492 -107.03 -147.00 31.18
C LEU A 492 -108.03 -147.75 30.27
N ASP A 493 -108.08 -147.43 28.97
CA ASP A 493 -108.98 -148.07 28.01
C ASP A 493 -108.57 -149.51 27.63
N GLY A 494 -107.33 -149.92 27.92
CA GLY A 494 -106.77 -151.20 27.47
C GLY A 494 -107.22 -152.47 28.22
N LEU A 495 -108.03 -152.34 29.28
CA LEU A 495 -108.33 -153.44 30.22
C LEU A 495 -109.80 -153.90 30.24
N VAL A 496 -110.66 -153.34 29.39
CA VAL A 496 -112.06 -153.78 29.25
C VAL A 496 -112.32 -154.27 27.82
N THR A 497 -112.53 -155.58 27.69
CA THR A 497 -112.93 -156.37 26.49
C THR A 497 -111.88 -156.67 25.41
N ALA A 498 -111.52 -157.96 25.33
CA ALA A 498 -110.99 -158.66 24.16
C ALA A 498 -112.15 -159.37 23.40
N PRO A 499 -111.98 -160.12 22.27
CA PRO A 499 -110.75 -160.51 21.57
C PRO A 499 -110.78 -160.44 20.00
N GLY A 500 -109.64 -160.68 19.33
CA GLY A 500 -109.64 -161.32 17.99
C GLY A 500 -108.63 -160.83 16.91
N LYS A 501 -107.74 -161.76 16.51
CA LYS A 501 -107.01 -161.86 15.21
C LYS A 501 -106.20 -160.67 14.63
N ALA A 502 -104.87 -160.87 14.67
CA ALA A 502 -103.95 -161.01 13.52
C ALA A 502 -103.66 -159.81 12.56
N PRO A 503 -102.47 -159.76 11.91
CA PRO A 503 -101.80 -158.49 11.54
C PRO A 503 -101.65 -158.25 10.02
N GLU A 504 -101.22 -157.03 9.63
CA GLU A 504 -100.21 -156.71 8.58
C GLU A 504 -100.08 -155.17 8.41
N ASN A 505 -98.89 -154.57 8.60
CA ASN A 505 -97.84 -154.22 7.62
C ASN A 505 -97.92 -152.80 6.98
N ILE A 506 -96.93 -151.97 7.38
CA ILE A 506 -95.93 -151.29 6.53
C ILE A 506 -96.41 -150.32 5.42
N ASN A 507 -96.13 -149.00 5.56
CA ASN A 507 -95.02 -148.33 4.83
C ASN A 507 -94.73 -146.86 5.19
N LEU A 508 -93.43 -146.53 5.27
CA LEU A 508 -92.80 -145.22 5.00
C LEU A 508 -92.47 -145.14 3.47
N PRO A 509 -91.70 -144.18 2.88
CA PRO A 509 -91.06 -142.93 3.36
C PRO A 509 -91.74 -141.69 2.67
N ALA A 510 -91.17 -140.50 2.36
CA ALA A 510 -89.84 -139.88 2.44
C ALA A 510 -90.00 -138.34 2.61
N ALA A 511 -89.12 -137.57 3.26
CA ALA A 511 -87.77 -137.08 2.88
C ALA A 511 -87.77 -136.17 1.63
N SER A 512 -87.63 -134.82 1.74
CA SER A 512 -86.37 -134.05 1.98
C SER A 512 -85.97 -133.25 0.69
N PRO A 513 -84.93 -132.37 0.64
CA PRO A 513 -84.56 -131.27 1.56
C PRO A 513 -83.97 -129.98 0.86
N GLU A 514 -83.59 -128.99 1.69
CA GLU A 514 -82.31 -128.20 1.66
C GLU A 514 -81.96 -126.99 0.75
N GLN A 515 -80.97 -126.22 1.30
CA GLN A 515 -79.99 -125.26 0.71
C GLN A 515 -80.44 -123.83 0.28
N GLY A 516 -79.62 -122.77 0.42
CA GLY A 516 -78.28 -122.62 1.08
C GLY A 516 -77.47 -121.38 0.62
N GLY A 517 -76.50 -120.91 1.43
CA GLY A 517 -75.42 -119.92 1.09
C GLY A 517 -75.82 -118.44 0.92
N GLY A 518 -74.95 -117.41 1.08
CA GLY A 518 -73.54 -117.31 1.50
C GLY A 518 -73.01 -115.84 1.39
N GLU A 519 -71.94 -115.50 2.13
CA GLU A 519 -70.68 -114.76 1.74
C GLU A 519 -70.68 -113.63 0.66
N SER A 520 -69.74 -112.64 0.58
CA SER A 520 -68.55 -112.17 1.35
C SER A 520 -68.12 -110.75 0.84
N ASN A 521 -66.99 -110.21 1.33
CA ASN A 521 -66.42 -108.86 1.15
C ASN A 521 -66.06 -108.40 -0.28
N GLY A 522 -65.88 -107.09 -0.42
CA GLY A 522 -65.10 -106.39 -1.45
C GLY A 522 -64.66 -104.99 -0.99
#